data_AF-A0AAX3E6S7-F1
#
_entry.id   AF-A0AAX3E6S7-F1
#
_cell.length_a   1.000
_cell.length_b   1.000
_cell.length_c   1.000
_cell.angle_alpha   90.00
_cell.angle_beta   90.00
_cell.angle_gamma   90.00
#
_symmetry.space_group_name_H-M   'P 1'
#
loop_
_entity.id
_entity.type
_entity.pdbx_description
1 polymer ?
#
loop_
_entity_poly.entity_id
_entity_poly.type
_entity_poly.pdbx_seq_one_letter_code
_entity_poly.pdbx_strand_id
1 'polypeptide(L)'
;MDAEFRGETAGYDDRVEFRFVPDTDEPGAYSATYTIERDVSWGTTIETRENVQYEDISRADPIEVVVPREAPSDGVALEIEIRNSAGDVLHRSRTSVAPATPVPTPS
;
A
#
# COMPACT_ATOMS: atom_id res chain seq x y z
N MET A 1 -13.20 10.91 14.60
CA MET A 1 -11.79 11.17 14.96
C MET A 1 -11.02 11.15 13.67
N ASP A 2 -10.31 12.23 13.38
CA ASP A 2 -9.50 12.36 12.17
C ASP A 2 -8.07 11.98 12.55
N ALA A 3 -7.73 10.71 12.31
CA ALA A 3 -6.38 10.20 12.53
C ALA A 3 -5.60 10.27 11.22
N GLU A 4 -4.47 10.96 11.21
CA GLU A 4 -3.54 10.93 10.08
C GLU A 4 -2.96 9.51 9.95
N PHE A 5 -2.71 9.05 8.72
CA PHE A 5 -2.07 7.76 8.49
C PHE A 5 -0.60 7.92 8.12
N ARG A 6 0.21 6.96 8.56
CA ARG A 6 1.58 6.77 8.10
C ARG A 6 1.64 5.53 7.20
N GLY A 7 2.21 5.70 6.01
CA GLY A 7 2.54 4.60 5.11
C GLY A 7 3.88 3.94 5.49
N GLU A 8 3.89 2.62 5.52
CA GLU A 8 5.06 1.77 5.66
C GLU A 8 5.10 0.77 4.50
N THR A 9 6.29 0.37 4.06
CA THR A 9 6.43 -0.52 2.91
C THR A 9 7.59 -1.49 3.12
N ALA A 10 7.32 -2.78 2.87
CA ALA A 10 8.30 -3.85 2.92
C ALA A 10 8.28 -4.64 1.62
N GLY A 11 9.45 -4.79 0.99
CA GLY A 11 9.62 -5.62 -0.21
C GLY A 11 10.26 -6.94 0.15
N TYR A 12 9.65 -8.03 -0.30
CA TYR A 12 10.17 -9.40 -0.22
C TYR A 12 10.36 -9.96 -1.64
N ASP A 13 10.98 -11.14 -1.74
CA ASP A 13 11.15 -11.85 -3.02
C ASP A 13 9.79 -12.23 -3.64
N ASP A 14 8.84 -12.71 -2.83
CA ASP A 14 7.54 -13.21 -3.28
C ASP A 14 6.41 -12.17 -3.22
N ARG A 15 6.60 -11.04 -2.54
CA ARG A 15 5.53 -10.04 -2.36
C ARG A 15 6.03 -8.66 -1.96
N VAL A 16 5.15 -7.68 -2.05
CA VAL A 16 5.30 -6.37 -1.43
C VAL A 16 4.15 -6.16 -0.47
N GLU A 17 4.47 -5.70 0.74
CA GLU A 17 3.50 -5.36 1.78
C GLU A 17 3.49 -3.84 1.94
N PHE A 18 2.32 -3.23 1.78
CA PHE A 18 2.07 -1.83 2.11
C PHE A 18 1.16 -1.79 3.33
N ARG A 19 1.60 -1.07 4.37
CA ARG A 19 0.84 -0.91 5.61
C ARG A 19 0.51 0.56 5.82
N PHE A 20 -0.73 0.85 6.21
CA PHE A 20 -1.17 2.20 6.53
C PHE A 20 -1.64 2.21 7.97
N VAL A 21 -0.80 2.79 8.83
CA VAL A 21 -0.99 2.80 10.27
C VAL A 21 -1.59 4.15 10.67
N PRO A 22 -2.80 4.20 11.25
CA PRO A 22 -3.35 5.44 11.75
C PRO A 22 -2.61 5.87 13.03
N ASP A 23 -2.52 7.19 13.26
CA ASP A 23 -1.98 7.73 14.52
C ASP A 23 -3.03 7.73 15.65
N THR A 24 -3.67 6.58 15.87
CA THR A 24 -4.60 6.38 16.99
C THR A 24 -4.60 4.92 17.43
N ASP A 25 -4.73 4.71 18.74
CA ASP A 25 -4.96 3.39 19.33
C ASP A 25 -6.46 3.05 19.41
N GLU A 26 -7.34 4.02 19.13
CA GLU A 26 -8.79 3.82 19.10
C GLU A 26 -9.21 3.21 17.75
N PRO A 27 -9.91 2.06 17.75
CA PRO A 27 -10.34 1.42 16.51
C PRO A 27 -11.38 2.27 15.76
N GLY A 28 -11.20 2.37 14.46
CA GLY A 28 -12.04 3.18 13.57
C GLY A 28 -12.45 2.45 12.29
N ALA A 29 -13.48 2.98 11.63
CA ALA A 29 -13.90 2.53 10.31
C ALA A 29 -13.38 3.50 9.24
N TYR A 30 -12.76 2.95 8.20
CA TYR A 30 -12.17 3.71 7.11
C TYR A 30 -12.53 3.08 5.76
N SER A 31 -12.46 3.88 4.71
CA SER A 31 -12.53 3.37 3.33
C SER A 31 -11.26 3.70 2.59
N ALA A 32 -10.79 2.78 1.75
CA ALA A 32 -9.65 3.02 0.89
C ALA A 32 -9.98 2.76 -0.58
N THR A 33 -9.51 3.65 -1.44
CA THR A 33 -9.43 3.42 -2.89
C THR A 33 -7.97 3.32 -3.25
N TYR A 34 -7.58 2.23 -3.92
CA TYR A 34 -6.19 2.01 -4.32
C TYR A 34 -6.06 1.39 -5.70
N THR A 35 -4.95 1.73 -6.35
CA THR A 35 -4.52 1.16 -7.62
C THR A 35 -3.12 0.57 -7.46
N ILE A 36 -2.99 -0.69 -7.87
CA ILE A 36 -1.73 -1.43 -7.91
C ILE A 36 -1.25 -1.46 -9.36
N GLU A 37 0.00 -1.08 -9.58
CA GLU A 37 0.66 -1.10 -10.88
C GLU A 37 1.88 -2.03 -10.83
N ARG A 38 2.06 -2.84 -11.88
CA ARG A 38 3.28 -3.59 -12.14
C ARG A 38 4.12 -2.82 -13.13
N ASP A 39 5.44 -2.90 -12.95
CA ASP A 39 6.42 -2.30 -13.83
C ASP A 39 6.25 -0.77 -13.91
N VAL A 40 6.89 -0.08 -12.96
CA VAL A 40 6.89 1.39 -12.85
C VAL A 40 7.38 2.11 -14.12
N SER A 41 7.95 1.40 -15.09
CA SER A 41 8.42 1.96 -16.37
C SER A 41 7.34 1.95 -17.45
N TRP A 42 6.37 1.01 -17.42
CA TRP A 42 5.28 0.92 -18.41
C TRP A 42 3.87 1.11 -17.84
N GLY A 43 3.70 1.19 -16.51
CA GLY A 43 2.44 1.62 -15.89
C GLY A 43 1.29 0.65 -16.09
N THR A 44 1.56 -0.66 -16.06
CA THR A 44 0.48 -1.66 -16.22
C THR A 44 -0.29 -1.76 -14.91
N THR A 45 -1.51 -1.25 -14.90
CA THR A 45 -2.45 -1.45 -13.78
C THR A 45 -2.76 -2.95 -13.64
N ILE A 46 -2.41 -3.52 -12.50
CA ILE A 46 -2.76 -4.90 -12.14
C ILE A 46 -4.20 -4.94 -11.62
N GLU A 47 -4.51 -4.01 -10.72
CA GLU A 47 -5.75 -4.02 -9.96
C GLU A 47 -6.09 -2.60 -9.53
N THR A 48 -7.37 -2.26 -9.60
CA THR A 48 -7.94 -1.09 -8.92
C THR A 48 -9.05 -1.59 -8.03
N ARG A 49 -9.03 -1.18 -6.76
CA ARG A 49 -10.12 -1.40 -5.82
C ARG A 49 -10.63 -0.05 -5.33
N GLU A 50 -11.94 0.11 -5.38
CA GLU A 50 -12.60 1.35 -5.02
C GLU A 50 -13.43 1.16 -3.75
N ASN A 51 -13.35 2.13 -2.84
CA ASN A 51 -14.16 2.20 -1.63
C ASN A 51 -14.17 0.90 -0.80
N VAL A 52 -13.02 0.25 -0.65
CA VAL A 52 -12.86 -0.93 0.20
C VAL A 52 -13.03 -0.50 1.64
N GLN A 53 -13.98 -1.10 2.35
CA GLN A 53 -14.25 -0.80 3.76
C GLN A 53 -13.37 -1.64 4.67
N TYR A 54 -12.82 -0.99 5.69
CA TYR A 54 -12.06 -1.60 6.76
C TYR A 54 -12.65 -1.17 8.10
N GLU A 55 -12.83 -2.14 8.99
CA GLU A 55 -13.38 -1.95 10.33
C GLU A 55 -12.29 -2.30 11.37
N ASP A 56 -12.44 -1.77 12.58
CA ASP A 56 -11.53 -2.01 13.72
C ASP A 56 -10.07 -1.57 13.50
N ILE A 57 -9.83 -0.66 12.55
CA ILE A 57 -8.48 -0.22 12.19
C ILE A 57 -7.90 0.68 13.27
N SER A 58 -6.71 0.36 13.72
CA SER A 58 -5.97 1.06 14.77
C SER A 58 -4.47 0.95 14.53
N ARG A 59 -3.64 1.56 15.40
CA ARG A 59 -2.19 1.38 15.36
C ARG A 59 -1.77 -0.09 15.50
N ALA A 60 -2.54 -0.89 16.24
CA ALA A 60 -2.27 -2.31 16.45
C ALA A 60 -2.74 -3.20 15.28
N ASP A 61 -3.80 -2.77 14.59
CA ASP A 61 -4.40 -3.46 13.44
C ASP A 61 -4.52 -2.49 12.25
N PRO A 62 -3.44 -2.29 11.48
CA PRO A 62 -3.41 -1.32 10.40
C PRO A 62 -4.05 -1.87 9.12
N ILE A 63 -4.30 -0.98 8.15
CA ILE A 63 -4.71 -1.42 6.81
C ILE A 63 -3.50 -2.03 6.10
N GLU A 64 -3.64 -3.26 5.61
CA GLU A 64 -2.57 -3.99 4.92
C GLU A 64 -2.98 -4.33 3.48
N VAL A 65 -2.13 -3.95 2.52
CA VAL A 65 -2.28 -4.31 1.10
C VAL A 65 -1.07 -5.15 0.71
N VAL A 66 -1.32 -6.42 0.42
CA VAL A 66 -0.30 -7.41 0.03
C VAL A 66 -0.38 -7.64 -1.48
N VAL A 67 0.71 -7.35 -2.18
CA VAL A 67 0.81 -7.53 -3.62
C VAL A 67 1.78 -8.69 -3.91
N PRO A 68 1.31 -9.82 -4.45
CA PRO A 68 2.20 -10.92 -4.83
C PRO A 68 3.10 -10.51 -6.00
N ARG A 69 4.35 -10.96 -5.97
CA ARG A 69 5.34 -10.82 -7.03
C ARG A 69 5.53 -12.16 -7.72
N GLU A 70 5.57 -12.13 -9.05
CA GLU A 70 5.93 -13.31 -9.84
C GLU A 70 7.44 -13.47 -9.95
N ALA A 71 8.18 -12.36 -10.01
CA ALA A 71 9.63 -12.33 -9.88
C ALA A 71 10.10 -11.19 -8.96
N PRO A 72 11.25 -11.35 -8.25
CA PRO A 72 11.83 -10.28 -7.42
C PRO A 72 12.29 -9.06 -8.23
N SER A 73 12.38 -9.21 -9.56
CA SER A 73 12.63 -8.13 -10.51
C SER A 73 11.37 -7.32 -10.86
N ASP A 74 10.17 -7.72 -10.42
CA ASP A 74 8.95 -6.96 -10.67
C ASP A 74 8.85 -5.75 -9.72
N GLY A 75 8.96 -4.56 -10.31
CA GLY A 75 8.61 -3.32 -9.64
C GLY A 75 7.11 -3.24 -9.37
N VAL A 76 6.73 -2.78 -8.19
CA VAL A 76 5.33 -2.60 -7.79
C VAL A 76 5.14 -1.16 -7.34
N ALA A 77 4.04 -0.52 -7.76
CA ALA A 77 3.59 0.73 -7.18
C ALA A 77 2.16 0.60 -6.65
N LEU A 78 1.90 1.28 -5.54
CA LEU A 78 0.58 1.43 -4.94
C LEU A 78 0.26 2.92 -4.86
N GLU A 79 -0.79 3.35 -5.54
CA GLU A 79 -1.46 4.61 -5.27
C GLU A 79 -2.66 4.34 -4.37
N ILE A 80 -2.81 5.10 -3.29
CA ILE A 80 -3.91 4.91 -2.34
C ILE A 80 -4.44 6.25 -1.83
N GLU A 81 -5.74 6.27 -1.57
CA GLU A 81 -6.44 7.31 -0.82
C GLU A 81 -7.27 6.64 0.28
N ILE A 82 -7.13 7.12 1.52
CA ILE A 82 -7.86 6.62 2.70
C ILE A 82 -8.76 7.73 3.22
N ARG A 83 -10.02 7.39 3.51
CA ARG A 83 -11.05 8.31 3.99
C ARG A 83 -11.67 7.83 5.30
N ASN A 84 -12.08 8.76 6.14
CA ASN A 84 -12.91 8.49 7.31
C ASN A 84 -14.36 8.14 6.90
N SER A 85 -15.21 7.78 7.87
CA SER A 85 -16.63 7.47 7.63
C SER A 85 -17.48 8.67 7.17
N ALA A 86 -17.00 9.90 7.37
CA ALA A 86 -17.64 11.12 6.86
C ALA A 86 -17.25 11.43 5.41
N GLY A 87 -16.28 10.70 4.86
CA GLY A 87 -15.77 10.87 3.50
C GLY A 87 -14.58 11.83 3.39
N ASP A 88 -14.05 12.35 4.49
CA ASP A 88 -12.86 13.20 4.50
C ASP A 88 -11.62 12.38 4.19
N VAL A 89 -10.74 12.89 3.32
CA VAL A 89 -9.47 12.25 2.98
C VAL A 89 -8.48 12.46 4.12
N LEU A 90 -8.07 11.35 4.74
CA LEU A 90 -7.10 11.33 5.83
C LEU A 90 -5.68 11.06 5.33
N HIS A 91 -5.55 10.38 4.20
CA HIS A 91 -4.25 10.05 3.63
C HIS A 91 -4.33 9.88 2.12
N ARG A 92 -3.27 10.33 1.43
CA ARG A 92 -3.09 10.09 0.01
C ARG A 92 -1.60 9.96 -0.29
N SER A 93 -1.21 8.86 -0.91
CA SER A 93 0.19 8.62 -1.27
C SER A 93 0.33 7.72 -2.49
N ARG A 94 1.45 7.86 -3.18
CA ARG A 94 1.93 6.89 -4.15
C ARG A 94 3.30 6.39 -3.71
N THR A 95 3.43 5.09 -3.51
CA THR A 95 4.67 4.45 -3.08
C THR A 95 5.05 3.36 -4.07
N SER A 96 6.34 3.29 -4.42
CA SER A 96 6.87 2.25 -5.29
C SER A 96 8.02 1.49 -4.65
N VAL A 97 8.10 0.20 -4.95
CA VAL A 97 9.22 -0.66 -4.64
C VAL A 97 9.86 -1.08 -5.96
N ALA A 98 11.08 -0.61 -6.17
CA ALA A 98 11.87 -0.94 -7.35
C ALA A 98 12.21 -2.43 -7.41
N PRO A 99 12.54 -2.96 -8.61
CA PRO A 99 13.17 -4.26 -8.75
C PRO A 99 14.39 -4.39 -7.84
N ALA A 100 14.61 -5.56 -7.23
CA ALA A 100 15.93 -5.85 -6.67
C ALA A 100 16.94 -5.84 -7.83
N THR A 101 17.85 -4.87 -7.88
CA THR A 101 18.92 -4.88 -8.89
C THR A 101 19.80 -6.09 -8.60
N PRO A 102 20.01 -7.01 -9.58
CA PRO A 102 20.96 -8.08 -9.39
C PRO A 102 22.35 -7.47 -9.16
N VAL A 103 22.98 -7.84 -8.05
CA VAL A 103 24.38 -7.45 -7.79
C VAL A 103 25.21 -8.07 -8.91
N PRO A 104 26.00 -7.30 -9.69
CA PRO A 104 26.81 -7.90 -10.75
C PRO A 104 27.83 -8.85 -10.13
N THR A 105 27.72 -10.14 -10.46
CA THR A 105 28.74 -11.13 -10.11
C THR A 105 30.02 -10.78 -10.88
N PRO A 106 31.18 -10.55 -10.22
CA PRO A 106 32.42 -10.37 -10.96
C PRO A 106 32.77 -11.67 -11.67
N SER A 107 32.95 -11.59 -13.01
CA SER A 107 33.48 -12.66 -13.85
C SER A 107 34.94 -12.96 -13.58
#